data_AF-A0A3P3Y704-F1
#
_entry.id   AF-A0A3P3Y704-F1
#
_cell.length_a   1.000
_cell.length_b   1.000
_cell.length_c   1.000
_cell.angle_alpha   90.00
_cell.angle_beta   90.00
_cell.angle_gamma   90.00
#
_symmetry.space_group_name_H-M   'P 1'
#
loop_
_entity.id
_entity.type
_entity.pdbx_description
1 polymer ?
#
loop_
_entity_poly.entity_id
_entity_poly.type
_entity_poly.pdbx_seq_one_letter_code
_entity_poly.pdbx_strand_id
1 'polypeptide(L)'
;MTKPKKLSKSALKEQGRRDAIREAFSKFYGAMYEDDDRWGASLLPALQAPVRYSCLVNRYAAAPDSVTGDEGVRRVEWLPSFQVYVNDNDEGRPRPFPQPVHDPTTNVRTHYLLDLASILAVDALDVRPSDRVLDLCAAPGGKSLCIAQRLDAESGGRLQANDPSSARRARLCSVLRQRNLLSTCPTSSRNI
;
A
#
# COMPACT_ATOMS: atom_id res chain seq x y z
N MET A 1 -24.39 25.40 -28.33
CA MET A 1 -24.85 25.19 -26.94
C MET A 1 -25.47 23.80 -26.82
N THR A 2 -24.73 22.83 -26.29
CA THR A 2 -25.18 21.45 -26.12
C THR A 2 -26.09 21.37 -24.88
N LYS A 3 -27.36 20.98 -25.04
CA LYS A 3 -28.29 20.80 -23.92
C LYS A 3 -27.73 19.72 -22.97
N PRO A 4 -27.75 19.93 -21.63
CA PRO A 4 -27.32 18.91 -20.68
C PRO A 4 -28.20 17.66 -20.83
N LYS A 5 -27.56 16.49 -21.02
CA LYS A 5 -28.26 15.21 -21.08
C LYS A 5 -28.92 14.94 -19.72
N LYS A 6 -30.25 14.77 -19.69
CA LYS A 6 -30.97 14.34 -18.48
C LYS A 6 -30.44 12.97 -18.04
N LEU A 7 -30.01 12.89 -16.78
CA LEU A 7 -29.58 11.62 -16.15
C LEU A 7 -30.75 10.62 -16.12
N SER A 8 -30.45 9.36 -16.35
CA SER A 8 -31.44 8.29 -16.26
C SER A 8 -31.96 8.13 -14.82
N LYS A 9 -33.17 7.56 -14.65
CA LYS A 9 -33.73 7.27 -13.32
C LYS A 9 -32.79 6.42 -12.45
N SER A 10 -32.06 5.47 -13.05
CA SER A 10 -31.07 4.64 -12.35
C SER A 10 -29.84 5.45 -11.91
N ALA A 11 -29.36 6.37 -12.75
CA ALA A 11 -28.22 7.23 -12.42
C ALA A 11 -28.57 8.22 -11.30
N LEU A 12 -29.78 8.80 -11.32
CA LEU A 12 -30.27 9.67 -10.24
C LEU A 12 -30.38 8.92 -8.89
N LYS A 13 -30.87 7.67 -8.91
CA LYS A 13 -30.96 6.83 -7.71
C LYS A 13 -29.57 6.50 -7.13
N GLU A 14 -28.61 6.15 -7.98
CA GLU A 14 -27.24 5.87 -7.55
C GLU A 14 -26.52 7.12 -7.03
N GLN A 15 -26.77 8.27 -7.65
CA GLN A 15 -26.27 9.56 -7.17
C GLN A 15 -26.80 9.88 -5.77
N GLY A 16 -28.12 9.79 -5.56
CA GLY A 16 -28.72 10.01 -4.24
C GLY A 16 -28.20 9.04 -3.18
N ARG A 17 -27.92 7.78 -3.55
CA ARG A 17 -27.28 6.81 -2.64
C ARG A 17 -25.86 7.24 -2.26
N ARG A 18 -25.06 7.70 -3.21
CA ARG A 18 -23.69 8.18 -2.96
C ARG A 18 -23.66 9.42 -2.08
N ASP A 19 -24.59 10.34 -2.32
CA ASP A 19 -24.70 11.57 -1.54
C ASP A 19 -25.10 11.25 -0.09
N ALA A 20 -26.08 10.36 0.11
CA ALA A 20 -26.46 9.88 1.45
C ALA A 20 -25.31 9.17 2.18
N ILE A 21 -24.52 8.35 1.47
CA ILE A 21 -23.33 7.70 2.05
C ILE A 21 -22.28 8.76 2.46
N ARG A 22 -22.03 9.76 1.61
CA ARG A 22 -21.09 10.86 1.92
C ARG A 22 -21.55 11.67 3.12
N GLU A 23 -22.84 11.98 3.20
CA GLU A 23 -23.41 12.73 4.31
C GLU A 23 -23.28 11.95 5.62
N ALA A 24 -23.67 10.68 5.63
CA ALA A 24 -23.55 9.82 6.81
C ALA A 24 -22.08 9.66 7.25
N PHE A 25 -21.16 9.49 6.30
CA PHE A 25 -19.72 9.40 6.54
C PHE A 25 -19.18 10.71 7.15
N SER A 26 -19.50 11.86 6.56
CA SER A 26 -19.08 13.16 7.09
C SER A 26 -19.69 13.48 8.44
N LYS A 27 -20.95 13.10 8.69
CA LYS A 27 -21.58 13.26 10.00
C LYS A 27 -20.86 12.45 11.08
N PHE A 28 -20.53 11.19 10.78
CA PHE A 28 -19.85 10.31 11.72
C PHE A 28 -18.43 10.78 12.07
N TYR A 29 -17.60 11.07 11.06
CA TYR A 29 -16.23 11.52 11.30
C TYR A 29 -16.14 12.97 11.75
N GLY A 30 -17.08 13.82 11.32
CA GLY A 30 -17.24 15.17 11.86
C GLY A 30 -17.43 15.13 13.37
N ALA A 31 -18.30 14.22 13.86
CA ALA A 31 -18.54 14.04 15.29
C ALA A 31 -17.34 13.48 16.07
N MET A 32 -16.43 12.74 15.43
CA MET A 32 -15.22 12.21 16.10
C MET A 32 -14.05 13.20 16.13
N TYR A 33 -14.07 14.20 15.25
CA TYR A 33 -13.01 15.21 15.12
C TYR A 33 -13.60 16.63 15.22
N GLU A 34 -14.57 16.82 16.12
CA GLU A 34 -15.26 18.11 16.33
C GLU A 34 -14.31 19.18 16.86
N ASP A 35 -13.35 18.78 17.70
CA ASP A 35 -12.33 19.67 18.24
C ASP A 35 -11.49 20.25 17.07
N ASP A 36 -11.51 21.58 16.97
CA ASP A 36 -10.78 22.40 15.98
C ASP A 36 -11.22 22.23 14.51
N ASP A 37 -12.41 21.69 14.23
CA ASP A 37 -12.92 21.44 12.86
C ASP A 37 -11.92 20.67 11.97
N ARG A 38 -11.13 19.77 12.58
CA ARG A 38 -10.09 19.02 11.87
C ARG A 38 -10.68 18.22 10.71
N TRP A 39 -11.90 17.73 10.85
CA TRP A 39 -12.62 17.02 9.80
C TRP A 39 -12.85 17.89 8.55
N GLY A 40 -13.52 19.04 8.71
CA GLY A 40 -13.89 19.92 7.62
C GLY A 40 -12.69 20.65 7.03
N ALA A 41 -11.78 21.13 7.89
CA ALA A 41 -10.64 21.94 7.50
C ALA A 41 -9.51 21.13 6.83
N SER A 42 -9.33 19.85 7.16
CA SER A 42 -8.14 19.09 6.71
C SER A 42 -8.41 17.67 6.22
N LEU A 43 -9.09 16.82 6.99
CA LEU A 43 -9.18 15.39 6.69
C LEU A 43 -10.08 15.10 5.49
N LEU A 44 -11.26 15.72 5.43
CA LEU A 44 -12.18 15.54 4.31
C LEU A 44 -11.59 16.06 2.98
N PRO A 45 -10.98 17.25 2.91
CA PRO A 45 -10.24 17.69 1.73
C PRO A 45 -9.12 16.73 1.32
N ALA A 46 -8.34 16.22 2.28
CA ALA A 46 -7.26 15.26 2.00
C ALA A 46 -7.78 13.93 1.45
N LEU A 47 -8.91 13.43 1.94
CA LEU A 47 -9.57 12.21 1.44
C LEU A 47 -10.16 12.38 0.04
N GLN A 48 -10.50 13.61 -0.35
CA GLN A 48 -11.01 13.94 -1.70
C GLN A 48 -9.89 14.16 -2.72
N ALA A 49 -8.67 14.43 -2.25
CA ALA A 49 -7.49 14.57 -3.09
C ALA A 49 -7.03 13.20 -3.66
N PRO A 50 -6.24 13.20 -4.75
CA PRO A 50 -5.65 11.97 -5.27
C PRO A 50 -4.81 11.22 -4.23
N VAL A 51 -4.81 9.89 -4.32
CA VAL A 51 -4.01 9.03 -3.42
C VAL A 51 -2.53 9.26 -3.70
N ARG A 52 -1.80 9.63 -2.65
CA ARG A 52 -0.34 9.74 -2.68
C ARG A 52 0.28 8.39 -2.34
N TYR A 53 1.21 7.94 -3.17
CA TYR A 53 1.98 6.72 -2.92
C TYR A 53 3.37 7.08 -2.41
N SER A 54 3.94 6.18 -1.62
CA SER A 54 5.37 6.15 -1.34
C SER A 54 6.05 5.10 -2.21
N CYS A 55 7.35 5.26 -2.43
CA CYS A 55 8.18 4.32 -3.15
C CYS A 55 9.10 3.59 -2.18
N LEU A 56 8.83 2.30 -1.94
CA LEU A 56 9.70 1.41 -1.18
C LEU A 56 10.68 0.73 -2.13
N VAL A 57 11.95 1.00 -1.95
CA VAL A 57 13.02 0.32 -2.69
C VAL A 57 13.07 -1.15 -2.30
N ASN A 58 13.19 -2.01 -3.30
CA ASN A 58 13.38 -3.43 -3.09
C ASN A 58 14.86 -3.72 -2.88
N ARG A 59 15.26 -4.00 -1.64
CA ARG A 59 16.67 -4.32 -1.29
C ARG A 59 17.21 -5.61 -1.94
N TYR A 60 16.37 -6.37 -2.63
CA TYR A 60 16.77 -7.57 -3.39
C TYR A 60 17.07 -7.28 -4.86
N ALA A 61 16.77 -6.08 -5.34
CA ALA A 61 17.22 -5.63 -6.65
C ALA A 61 18.71 -5.30 -6.59
N ALA A 62 19.44 -5.57 -7.68
CA ALA A 62 20.86 -5.24 -7.79
C ALA A 62 21.08 -3.74 -8.02
N ALA A 63 20.13 -3.07 -8.70
CA ALA A 63 20.15 -1.62 -8.95
C ALA A 63 18.94 -0.91 -8.30
N PRO A 64 18.96 -0.67 -6.98
CA PRO A 64 17.86 -0.02 -6.27
C PRO A 64 17.66 1.46 -6.61
N ASP A 65 18.71 2.15 -7.07
CA ASP A 65 18.77 3.62 -7.20
C ASP A 65 17.97 4.19 -8.38
N SER A 66 17.22 3.36 -9.10
CA SER A 66 16.38 3.77 -10.24
C SER A 66 15.29 4.81 -9.91
N VAL A 67 15.09 5.14 -8.63
CA VAL A 67 14.05 6.07 -8.13
C VAL A 67 14.66 7.41 -7.70
N THR A 68 15.99 7.49 -7.53
CA THR A 68 16.66 8.71 -7.05
C THR A 68 17.01 9.62 -8.22
N GLY A 69 16.69 10.91 -8.13
CA GLY A 69 17.09 11.92 -9.12
C GLY A 69 15.95 12.75 -9.71
N ASP A 70 14.69 12.35 -9.48
CA ASP A 70 13.54 13.15 -9.90
C ASP A 70 13.30 14.33 -8.96
N GLU A 71 12.94 15.49 -9.52
CA GLU A 71 12.68 16.72 -8.77
C GLU A 71 11.48 16.54 -7.81
N GLY A 72 11.70 16.82 -6.52
CA GLY A 72 10.69 16.67 -5.47
C GLY A 72 10.66 15.29 -4.80
N VAL A 73 11.43 14.31 -5.29
CA VAL A 73 11.61 13.03 -4.62
C VAL A 73 12.60 13.17 -3.47
N ARG A 74 12.15 12.84 -2.25
CA ARG A 74 12.99 12.84 -1.05
C ARG A 74 12.86 11.56 -0.26
N ARG A 75 13.93 11.21 0.46
CA ARG A 75 13.94 10.09 1.40
C ARG A 75 13.14 10.43 2.66
N VAL A 76 12.46 9.42 3.21
CA VAL A 76 11.80 9.50 4.51
C VAL A 76 12.80 9.22 5.62
N GLU A 77 13.51 10.25 6.09
CA GLU A 77 14.64 10.10 7.03
C GLU A 77 14.23 9.57 8.41
N TRP A 78 13.02 9.88 8.87
CA TRP A 78 12.52 9.39 10.15
C TRP A 78 12.14 7.90 10.14
N LEU A 79 12.21 7.23 8.98
CA LEU A 79 11.92 5.81 8.82
C LEU A 79 13.17 5.03 8.35
N PRO A 80 14.23 4.96 9.17
CA PRO A 80 15.53 4.43 8.73
C PRO A 80 15.50 2.91 8.45
N SER A 81 14.53 2.19 9.01
CA SER A 81 14.34 0.74 8.83
C SER A 81 14.10 0.32 7.38
N PHE A 82 13.64 1.27 6.54
CA PHE A 82 13.28 1.06 5.15
C PHE A 82 13.87 2.15 4.25
N GLN A 83 14.23 1.77 3.03
CA GLN A 83 14.59 2.75 1.99
C GLN A 83 13.32 3.20 1.28
N VAL A 84 12.72 4.29 1.77
CA VAL A 84 11.44 4.80 1.29
C VAL A 84 11.56 6.25 0.84
N TYR A 85 10.90 6.55 -0.26
CA TYR A 85 10.85 7.87 -0.86
C TYR A 85 9.40 8.36 -0.99
N VAL A 86 9.22 9.66 -0.85
CA VAL A 86 7.97 10.38 -1.12
C VAL A 86 8.26 11.49 -2.13
N ASN A 87 7.25 11.87 -2.90
CA ASN A 87 7.35 12.98 -3.83
C ASN A 87 6.48 14.13 -3.31
N ASP A 88 7.11 15.26 -2.97
CA ASP A 88 6.39 16.44 -2.48
C ASP A 88 5.77 17.26 -3.63
N ASN A 89 6.25 17.08 -4.87
CA ASN A 89 5.74 17.74 -6.08
C ASN A 89 4.53 16.99 -6.70
N ASP A 90 3.76 16.29 -5.88
CA ASP A 90 2.62 15.48 -6.29
C ASP A 90 1.35 16.33 -6.48
N GLU A 91 1.47 17.49 -7.16
CA GLU A 91 0.40 18.46 -7.44
C GLU A 91 -0.74 17.88 -8.30
N GLY A 92 -1.48 16.92 -7.76
CA GLY A 92 -2.53 16.19 -8.47
C GLY A 92 -2.03 15.32 -9.61
N ARG A 93 -0.73 15.02 -9.69
CA ARG A 93 -0.20 14.13 -10.73
C ARG A 93 -0.61 12.69 -10.39
N PRO A 94 -1.18 11.93 -11.34
CA PRO A 94 -1.66 10.57 -11.05
C PRO A 94 -0.55 9.55 -10.76
N ARG A 95 0.73 9.91 -10.97
CA ARG A 95 1.89 9.01 -10.90
C ARG A 95 3.16 9.76 -10.44
N PRO A 96 3.38 9.91 -9.13
CA PRO A 96 4.56 10.59 -8.58
C PRO A 96 5.89 9.81 -8.74
N PHE A 97 5.82 8.56 -9.20
CA PHE A 97 6.97 7.67 -9.37
C PHE A 97 6.88 6.92 -10.71
N PRO A 98 8.03 6.50 -11.28
CA PRO A 98 8.05 5.59 -12.42
C PRO A 98 7.37 4.25 -12.09
N GLN A 99 6.96 3.51 -13.12
CA GLN A 99 6.39 2.17 -12.91
C GLN A 99 7.49 1.21 -12.44
N PRO A 100 7.22 0.31 -11.47
CA PRO A 100 8.14 -0.75 -11.10
C PRO A 100 8.54 -1.62 -12.30
N VAL A 101 9.82 -1.62 -12.62
CA VAL A 101 10.41 -2.48 -13.65
C VAL A 101 11.07 -3.70 -13.01
N HIS A 102 11.30 -4.74 -13.81
CA HIS A 102 12.09 -5.89 -13.37
C HIS A 102 13.59 -5.56 -13.46
N ASP A 103 14.31 -5.81 -12.37
CA ASP A 103 15.76 -5.74 -12.31
C ASP A 103 16.36 -6.80 -13.26
N PRO A 104 17.27 -6.41 -14.19
CA PRO A 104 17.78 -7.34 -15.20
C PRO A 104 18.54 -8.55 -14.64
N THR A 105 19.13 -8.41 -13.44
CA THR A 105 20.00 -9.44 -12.85
C THR A 105 19.19 -10.41 -11.98
N THR A 106 18.30 -9.88 -11.17
CA THR A 106 17.56 -10.64 -10.14
C THR A 106 16.12 -10.94 -10.55
N ASN A 107 15.62 -10.30 -11.62
CA ASN A 107 14.25 -10.39 -12.12
C ASN A 107 13.17 -10.04 -11.08
N VAL A 108 13.55 -9.35 -10.01
CA VAL A 108 12.64 -8.79 -9.00
C VAL A 108 12.22 -7.39 -9.40
N ARG A 109 11.12 -6.87 -8.85
CA ARG A 109 10.78 -5.46 -9.11
C ARG A 109 11.77 -4.54 -8.40
N THR A 110 12.23 -3.48 -9.04
CA THR A 110 13.20 -2.55 -8.44
C THR A 110 12.66 -1.82 -7.20
N HIS A 111 11.35 -1.55 -7.20
CA HIS A 111 10.65 -0.90 -6.09
C HIS A 111 9.18 -1.29 -6.05
N TYR A 112 8.48 -0.88 -4.99
CA TYR A 112 7.05 -1.07 -4.80
C TYR A 112 6.39 0.24 -4.42
N LEU A 113 5.27 0.53 -5.09
CA LEU A 113 4.43 1.68 -4.79
C LEU A 113 3.34 1.26 -3.81
N LEU A 114 3.33 1.87 -2.62
CA LEU A 114 2.36 1.60 -1.57
C LEU A 114 2.16 2.82 -0.68
N ASP A 115 1.06 2.85 0.06
CA ASP A 115 0.82 3.87 1.07
C ASP A 115 1.91 3.81 2.16
N LEU A 116 2.50 4.96 2.50
CA LEU A 116 3.49 5.09 3.56
C LEU A 116 2.96 4.57 4.90
N ALA A 117 1.66 4.73 5.16
CA ALA A 117 1.00 4.20 6.36
C ALA A 117 1.08 2.66 6.45
N SER A 118 1.14 1.97 5.30
CA SER A 118 1.34 0.52 5.29
C SER A 118 2.75 0.10 5.70
N ILE A 119 3.77 0.90 5.38
CA ILE A 119 5.16 0.65 5.78
C ILE A 119 5.32 0.96 7.26
N LEU A 120 4.75 2.07 7.73
CA LEU A 120 4.69 2.46 9.14
C LEU A 120 4.12 1.34 10.03
N ALA A 121 3.06 0.66 9.58
CA ALA A 121 2.50 -0.46 10.33
C ALA A 121 3.49 -1.63 10.52
N VAL A 122 4.39 -1.86 9.55
CA VAL A 122 5.42 -2.90 9.65
C VAL A 122 6.62 -2.43 10.46
N ASP A 123 6.97 -1.15 10.36
CA ASP A 123 8.01 -0.55 11.21
C ASP A 123 7.61 -0.61 12.70
N ALA A 124 6.35 -0.30 13.01
CA ALA A 124 5.79 -0.41 14.36
C ALA A 124 5.75 -1.86 14.89
N LEU A 125 5.75 -2.86 14.00
CA LEU A 125 5.86 -4.28 14.39
C LEU A 125 7.30 -4.64 14.84
N ASP A 126 8.28 -3.78 14.56
CA ASP A 126 9.70 -3.90 14.95
C ASP A 126 10.32 -5.26 14.60
N VAL A 127 10.04 -5.75 13.39
CA VAL A 127 10.54 -7.04 12.90
C VAL A 127 12.07 -7.06 12.92
N ARG A 128 12.61 -8.06 13.62
CA ARG A 128 14.04 -8.37 13.72
C ARG A 128 14.42 -9.46 12.71
N PRO A 129 15.70 -9.52 12.27
CA PRO A 129 16.13 -10.45 11.22
C PRO A 129 15.82 -11.94 11.48
N SER A 130 15.89 -12.38 12.73
CA SER A 130 15.67 -13.77 13.14
C SER A 130 14.21 -14.12 13.49
N ASP A 131 13.29 -13.17 13.38
CA ASP A 131 11.90 -13.37 13.81
C ASP A 131 11.12 -14.34 12.91
N ARG A 132 10.11 -14.97 13.51
CA ARG A 132 9.13 -15.79 12.80
C ARG A 132 7.81 -15.04 12.78
N VAL A 133 7.45 -14.48 11.62
CA VAL A 133 6.32 -13.55 11.48
C VAL A 133 5.17 -14.21 10.70
N LEU A 134 3.94 -14.01 11.18
CA LEU A 134 2.71 -14.41 10.51
C LEU A 134 1.97 -13.16 10.00
N ASP A 135 1.73 -13.10 8.69
CA ASP A 135 0.83 -12.14 8.06
C ASP A 135 -0.49 -12.87 7.72
N LEU A 136 -1.53 -12.63 8.51
CA LEU A 136 -2.80 -13.39 8.44
C LEU A 136 -3.67 -13.02 7.22
N CYS A 137 -3.52 -11.79 6.71
CA CYS A 137 -4.33 -11.17 5.65
C CYS A 137 -3.43 -10.53 4.58
N ALA A 138 -2.52 -11.34 4.07
CA ALA A 138 -1.34 -10.92 3.36
C ALA A 138 -1.61 -10.35 1.96
N ALA A 139 -2.65 -10.80 1.25
CA ALA A 139 -2.84 -10.37 -0.13
C ALA A 139 -3.29 -8.89 -0.18
N PRO A 140 -2.83 -8.09 -1.16
CA PRO A 140 -2.03 -8.47 -2.34
C PRO A 140 -0.51 -8.61 -2.12
N GLY A 141 0.02 -8.37 -0.90
CA GLY A 141 1.41 -8.70 -0.52
C GLY A 141 2.33 -7.52 -0.17
N GLY A 142 1.84 -6.28 -0.14
CA GLY A 142 2.68 -5.10 0.13
C GLY A 142 3.31 -5.10 1.53
N LYS A 143 2.53 -5.40 2.57
CA LYS A 143 3.02 -5.48 3.95
C LYS A 143 3.89 -6.72 4.16
N SER A 144 3.48 -7.86 3.60
CA SER A 144 4.28 -9.09 3.62
C SER A 144 5.65 -8.90 2.98
N LEU A 145 5.74 -8.11 1.89
CA LEU A 145 7.01 -7.73 1.29
C LEU A 145 7.85 -6.88 2.24
N CYS A 146 7.26 -5.87 2.90
CA CYS A 146 7.96 -5.05 3.89
C CYS A 146 8.52 -5.92 5.02
N ILE A 147 7.72 -6.85 5.55
CA ILE A 147 8.15 -7.82 6.57
C ILE A 147 9.31 -8.66 6.04
N ALA A 148 9.19 -9.21 4.83
CA ALA A 148 10.26 -9.98 4.20
C ALA A 148 11.54 -9.13 4.10
N GLN A 149 11.46 -7.85 3.73
CA GLN A 149 12.61 -6.94 3.65
C GLN A 149 13.39 -6.78 4.97
N ARG A 150 12.78 -7.10 6.10
CA ARG A 150 13.38 -7.05 7.45
C ARG A 150 13.98 -8.38 7.91
N LEU A 151 13.45 -9.50 7.42
CA LEU A 151 13.87 -10.85 7.79
C LEU A 151 15.12 -11.31 7.05
N ASP A 152 15.91 -12.13 7.73
CA ASP A 152 17.09 -12.80 7.19
C ASP A 152 16.99 -14.32 7.39
N ALA A 153 17.12 -15.07 6.30
CA ALA A 153 17.00 -16.53 6.31
C ALA A 153 18.15 -17.19 7.08
N GLU A 154 19.36 -16.64 6.95
CA GLU A 154 20.57 -17.20 7.55
C GLU A 154 20.54 -17.05 9.08
N SER A 155 19.98 -15.94 9.55
CA SER A 155 19.69 -15.71 10.97
C SER A 155 18.44 -16.45 11.50
N GLY A 156 17.77 -17.27 10.68
CA GLY A 156 16.61 -18.07 11.07
C GLY A 156 15.24 -17.40 10.91
N GLY A 157 15.20 -16.21 10.31
CA GLY A 157 13.98 -15.46 10.03
C GLY A 157 13.03 -16.17 9.07
N ARG A 158 11.72 -16.10 9.34
CA ARG A 158 10.69 -16.77 8.54
C ARG A 158 9.42 -15.94 8.42
N LEU A 159 8.83 -15.94 7.23
CA LEU A 159 7.53 -15.33 6.98
C LEU A 159 6.51 -16.39 6.56
N GLN A 160 5.40 -16.44 7.29
CA GLN A 160 4.19 -17.13 6.86
C GLN A 160 3.17 -16.10 6.41
N ALA A 161 2.81 -16.12 5.12
CA ALA A 161 1.86 -15.18 4.54
C ALA A 161 0.58 -15.94 4.12
N ASN A 162 -0.53 -15.61 4.77
CA ASN A 162 -1.83 -16.22 4.57
C ASN A 162 -2.84 -15.23 4.01
N ASP A 163 -3.73 -15.67 3.13
CA ASP A 163 -4.93 -14.90 2.76
C ASP A 163 -6.04 -15.90 2.41
N PRO A 164 -7.28 -15.74 2.93
CA PRO A 164 -8.35 -16.69 2.68
C PRO A 164 -8.77 -16.75 1.20
N SER A 165 -8.63 -15.65 0.45
CA SER A 165 -9.05 -15.57 -0.95
C SER A 165 -8.01 -16.18 -1.89
N SER A 166 -8.37 -17.30 -2.53
CA SER A 166 -7.52 -17.96 -3.53
C SER A 166 -7.15 -17.05 -4.70
N ALA A 167 -8.11 -16.24 -5.17
CA ALA A 167 -7.89 -15.29 -6.26
C ALA A 167 -6.84 -14.23 -5.90
N ARG A 168 -6.85 -13.73 -4.65
CA ARG A 168 -5.90 -12.71 -4.19
C ARG A 168 -4.52 -13.30 -3.89
N ARG A 169 -4.44 -14.57 -3.47
CA ARG A 169 -3.17 -15.28 -3.24
C ARG A 169 -2.29 -15.38 -4.49
N ALA A 170 -2.86 -15.42 -5.69
CA ALA A 170 -2.04 -15.44 -6.92
C ALA A 170 -1.13 -14.21 -7.02
N ARG A 171 -1.66 -13.03 -6.67
CA ARG A 171 -0.89 -11.79 -6.64
C ARG A 171 0.15 -11.79 -5.52
N LEU A 172 -0.23 -12.23 -4.32
CA LEU A 172 0.66 -12.38 -3.18
C LEU A 172 1.86 -13.28 -3.53
N CYS A 173 1.60 -14.44 -4.12
CA CYS A 173 2.65 -15.34 -4.59
C CYS A 173 3.53 -14.66 -5.64
N SER A 174 2.99 -13.93 -6.61
CA SER A 174 3.81 -13.20 -7.59
C SER A 174 4.72 -12.14 -6.94
N VAL A 175 4.26 -11.48 -5.89
CA VAL A 175 5.06 -10.48 -5.16
C VAL A 175 6.15 -11.15 -4.31
N LEU A 176 5.85 -12.29 -3.70
CA LEU A 176 6.71 -12.93 -2.72
C LEU A 176 7.61 -14.04 -3.31
N ARG A 177 7.24 -14.70 -4.43
CA ARG A 177 7.97 -15.81 -5.12
C ARG A 177 9.46 -15.55 -5.38
N GLN A 178 9.89 -14.32 -5.21
CA GLN A 178 11.24 -13.85 -5.38
C GLN A 178 12.16 -14.21 -4.19
N ARG A 179 11.68 -14.94 -3.16
CA ARG A 179 12.49 -15.33 -1.98
C ARG A 179 12.25 -16.76 -1.50
N ASN A 180 13.35 -17.41 -1.05
CA ASN A 180 13.36 -18.68 -0.31
C ASN A 180 12.87 -18.57 1.16
N LEU A 181 12.26 -17.45 1.55
CA LEU A 181 11.79 -17.19 2.91
C LEU A 181 10.34 -17.64 3.18
N LEU A 182 9.69 -18.21 2.18
CA LEU A 182 8.25 -18.45 2.23
C LEU A 182 7.93 -19.92 2.47
N SER A 183 7.39 -20.17 3.64
CA SER A 183 6.41 -21.24 3.80
C SER A 183 5.05 -20.64 3.43
N THR A 184 4.65 -20.77 2.16
CA THR A 184 3.24 -20.52 1.82
C THR A 184 2.44 -21.73 2.30
N CYS A 185 1.85 -21.67 3.49
CA CYS A 185 0.86 -22.66 3.88
C CYS A 185 -0.45 -22.37 3.14
N PRO A 186 -0.95 -23.27 2.28
CA PRO A 186 -2.33 -23.19 1.84
C PRO A 186 -3.19 -23.63 3.02
N THR A 187 -3.74 -22.71 3.81
CA THR A 187 -4.87 -23.08 4.69
C THR A 187 -6.12 -23.20 3.82
N SER A 188 -6.21 -24.30 3.06
CA SER A 188 -7.47 -24.85 2.60
C SER A 188 -7.76 -26.12 3.39
N SER A 189 -7.95 -25.96 4.70
CA SER A 189 -8.68 -26.95 5.47
C SER A 189 -10.15 -26.75 5.15
N ARG A 190 -10.65 -27.45 4.12
CA ARG A 190 -12.05 -27.89 4.20
C ARG A 190 -12.11 -28.77 5.44
N ASN A 191 -12.87 -28.36 6.44
CA ASN A 191 -13.80 -29.20 7.19
C ASN A 191 -14.55 -28.29 8.18
N ILE A 192 -15.87 -28.28 7.99
CA ILE A 192 -16.86 -28.02 9.04
C ILE A 192 -16.70 -29.11 10.11
#